data_AF-A0A1V4RVV1-F1
#
_entry.id   AF-A0A1V4RVV1-F1
#
_cell.length_a   1.000
_cell.length_b   1.000
_cell.length_c   1.000
_cell.angle_alpha   90.00
_cell.angle_beta   90.00
_cell.angle_gamma   90.00
#
_symmetry.space_group_name_H-M   'P 1'
#
loop_
_entity.id
_entity.type
_entity.pdbx_description
1 polymer ?
#
loop_
_entity_poly.entity_id
_entity_poly.type
_entity_poly.pdbx_seq_one_letter_code
_entity_poly.pdbx_strand_id
1 'polypeptide(L)'
;FLFLVILLVLGLFPQTIFSQHYAEKKAWYIDNWPDSVLSWEIYRTSFIGIPPTRDPYSSGFDVLFYDLAFKSEISKKGNCFGMSVMSLLMLSKGGYYGFCLPIPQYSGDLYSDLGPSDPNLRKAINAIHGHQLSLPALKFMLDIIARGKQRDGIYAYNQFLYYKSKDDPTVISVTKSTSPADGGHTMVAYDAKIVDGYRRIYLYDPNRSWADPAKRTWYTSGKNYITIDSTASHGWTFHHGTDWWSGDPGGGGNIMIFPLSIVGPTARSPMSLGLSVSDILAQFFVTGDNSEIEQITNAEGKRMYIPGTTDIDTNPATGLLNTMPWIPSDDAPAPQPGESSERTLVYFMLGNPRGAVDIDLRNGKTGYQLGMVGGTSYISLRAIGGAGKDLVTLEGAGTTKPGIIIRNQSNASRYEVQFTQILQPNKRSRIFRVKNLQVQPEKPVIIQVTRNQRALEINTTQTGLTYDLELVNVVQRQPTILKRKNVRVEAGHRQIIEPKNWRSLSPQMLQIRQAPVKIAPKRLQRLSKQRMIK
;
A
#
# COMPACT_ATOMS: atom_id res chain seq x y z
N PHE A 1 -60.76 3.50 42.64
CA PHE A 1 -59.85 2.35 42.80
C PHE A 1 -59.69 1.56 41.49
N LEU A 2 -60.78 1.09 40.87
CA LEU A 2 -60.75 0.35 39.59
C LEU A 2 -60.04 1.11 38.44
N PHE A 3 -60.24 2.43 38.34
CA PHE A 3 -59.59 3.28 37.33
C PHE A 3 -58.07 3.44 37.54
N LEU A 4 -57.62 3.43 38.80
CA LEU A 4 -56.20 3.49 39.16
C LEU A 4 -55.49 2.16 38.85
N VAL A 5 -56.20 1.04 39.08
CA VAL A 5 -55.73 -0.31 38.73
C VAL A 5 -55.61 -0.48 37.22
N ILE A 6 -56.55 0.06 36.42
CA ILE A 6 -56.47 0.02 34.95
C ILE A 6 -55.29 0.86 34.43
N LEU A 7 -55.03 2.05 35.00
CA LEU A 7 -53.86 2.87 34.63
C LEU A 7 -52.52 2.22 35.01
N LEU A 8 -52.45 1.53 36.16
CA LEU A 8 -51.26 0.77 36.57
C LEU A 8 -51.05 -0.48 35.70
N VAL A 9 -52.12 -1.19 35.33
CA VAL A 9 -52.04 -2.35 34.42
C VAL A 9 -51.67 -1.91 33.00
N LEU A 10 -52.17 -0.77 32.52
CA LEU A 10 -51.77 -0.19 31.24
C LEU A 10 -50.31 0.33 31.24
N GLY A 11 -49.79 0.77 32.40
CA GLY A 11 -48.38 1.14 32.58
C GLY A 11 -47.43 -0.04 32.83
N LEU A 12 -47.96 -1.24 33.10
CA LEU A 12 -47.21 -2.48 33.32
C LEU A 12 -47.17 -3.39 32.09
N PHE A 13 -47.89 -3.07 31.02
CA PHE A 13 -47.52 -3.63 29.73
C PHE A 13 -46.17 -3.03 29.38
N PRO A 14 -45.09 -3.83 29.23
CA PRO A 14 -43.92 -3.32 28.57
C PRO A 14 -44.43 -2.81 27.23
N GLN A 15 -44.42 -1.49 27.04
CA GLN A 15 -44.31 -0.94 25.71
C GLN A 15 -43.18 -1.77 25.13
N THR A 16 -43.48 -2.67 24.19
CA THR A 16 -42.47 -3.25 23.33
C THR A 16 -41.92 -2.04 22.61
N ILE A 17 -40.96 -1.37 23.25
CA ILE A 17 -40.09 -0.39 22.64
C ILE A 17 -39.41 -1.26 21.61
N PHE A 18 -39.99 -1.30 20.41
CA PHE A 18 -39.34 -1.86 19.24
C PHE A 18 -37.95 -1.25 19.28
N SER A 19 -36.94 -2.07 19.56
CA SER A 19 -35.59 -1.56 19.70
C SER A 19 -35.27 -0.91 18.36
N GLN A 20 -35.29 0.42 18.32
CA GLN A 20 -35.06 1.18 17.10
C GLN A 20 -33.76 0.68 16.47
N HIS A 21 -33.80 0.45 15.16
CA HIS A 21 -32.73 -0.25 14.47
C HIS A 21 -31.40 0.51 14.65
N TYR A 22 -30.27 -0.21 14.75
CA TYR A 22 -28.96 0.43 15.01
C TYR A 22 -28.69 1.60 14.04
N ALA A 23 -28.94 1.37 12.75
CA ALA A 23 -28.76 2.37 11.71
C ALA A 23 -29.63 3.62 11.93
N GLU A 24 -30.86 3.49 12.42
CA GLU A 24 -31.74 4.64 12.66
C GLU A 24 -31.13 5.67 13.64
N LYS A 25 -30.45 5.18 14.68
CA LYS A 25 -29.87 6.04 15.72
C LYS A 25 -28.44 6.46 15.46
N LYS A 26 -27.67 5.58 14.83
CA LYS A 26 -26.20 5.66 14.83
C LYS A 26 -25.56 5.73 13.45
N ALA A 27 -26.30 5.46 12.38
CA ALA A 27 -25.80 5.63 11.01
C ALA A 27 -25.83 7.11 10.61
N TRP A 28 -24.77 7.62 10.00
CA TRP A 28 -24.94 8.77 9.09
C TRP A 28 -25.20 8.27 7.68
N TYR A 29 -25.39 9.21 6.79
CA TYR A 29 -25.40 8.94 5.38
C TYR A 29 -24.71 10.07 4.65
N ILE A 30 -23.69 9.71 3.88
CA ILE A 30 -22.98 10.60 2.99
C ILE A 30 -22.72 9.78 1.73
N ASP A 31 -23.19 10.24 0.57
CA ASP A 31 -22.86 9.57 -0.68
C ASP A 31 -21.36 9.63 -0.92
N ASN A 32 -20.79 8.47 -1.22
CA ASN A 32 -19.38 8.34 -1.51
C ASN A 32 -18.94 9.30 -2.61
N TRP A 33 -17.80 9.93 -2.44
CA TRP A 33 -17.24 10.84 -3.43
C TRP A 33 -15.80 10.47 -3.73
N PRO A 34 -15.38 10.51 -5.01
CA PRO A 34 -13.98 10.45 -5.37
C PRO A 34 -13.33 11.82 -5.18
N ASP A 35 -12.11 11.84 -4.69
CA ASP A 35 -11.20 12.97 -4.78
C ASP A 35 -9.97 12.51 -5.57
N SER A 36 -9.81 13.04 -6.79
CA SER A 36 -8.72 12.66 -7.69
C SER A 36 -7.35 13.14 -7.20
N VAL A 37 -7.33 14.19 -6.38
CA VAL A 37 -6.11 14.76 -5.78
C VAL A 37 -6.39 15.24 -4.36
N LEU A 38 -5.76 14.62 -3.38
CA LEU A 38 -5.66 15.14 -2.02
C LEU A 38 -4.47 16.08 -1.89
N SER A 39 -4.63 17.13 -1.08
CA SER A 39 -3.59 18.13 -0.85
C SER A 39 -2.55 17.66 0.18
N TRP A 40 -1.38 18.30 0.16
CA TRP A 40 -0.36 18.11 1.19
C TRP A 40 -0.87 18.43 2.61
N GLU A 41 -1.81 19.38 2.71
CA GLU A 41 -2.46 19.71 3.99
C GLU A 41 -3.23 18.53 4.56
N ILE A 42 -4.00 17.83 3.72
CA ILE A 42 -4.73 16.63 4.13
C ILE A 42 -3.75 15.54 4.55
N TYR A 43 -2.67 15.32 3.79
CA TYR A 43 -1.61 14.38 4.16
C TYR A 43 -0.98 14.71 5.53
N ARG A 44 -0.65 15.98 5.76
CA ARG A 44 -0.11 16.46 7.04
C ARG A 44 -1.11 16.31 8.19
N THR A 45 -2.39 16.53 7.94
CA THR A 45 -3.45 16.35 8.94
C THR A 45 -3.66 14.87 9.26
N SER A 46 -3.44 13.99 8.28
CA SER A 46 -3.61 12.53 8.43
C SER A 46 -2.52 11.89 9.30
N PHE A 47 -1.32 12.48 9.36
CA PHE A 47 -0.16 11.85 9.98
C PHE A 47 0.63 12.75 10.92
N ILE A 48 1.16 12.15 11.99
CA ILE A 48 2.05 12.83 12.92
C ILE A 48 3.43 13.04 12.29
N GLY A 49 3.97 14.26 12.43
CA GLY A 49 5.38 14.55 12.14
C GLY A 49 5.68 14.91 10.69
N ILE A 50 4.65 15.17 9.88
CA ILE A 50 4.79 15.65 8.50
C ILE A 50 5.18 17.14 8.49
N PRO A 51 6.20 17.55 7.71
CA PRO A 51 6.59 18.96 7.66
C PRO A 51 5.50 19.84 7.04
N PRO A 52 5.49 21.15 7.36
CA PRO A 52 4.44 22.06 6.92
C PRO A 52 4.37 22.20 5.39
N THR A 53 5.50 22.05 4.69
CA THR A 53 5.58 22.20 3.24
C THR A 53 5.95 20.89 2.56
N ARG A 54 5.40 20.66 1.35
CA ARG A 54 5.81 19.59 0.43
C ARG A 54 7.17 19.92 -0.18
N ASP A 55 8.19 19.90 0.65
CA ASP A 55 9.57 20.16 0.26
C ASP A 55 10.39 18.86 0.34
N PRO A 56 10.84 18.30 -0.80
CA PRO A 56 11.68 17.11 -0.82
C PRO A 56 12.97 17.23 0.00
N TYR A 57 13.43 18.46 0.26
CA TYR A 57 14.57 18.69 1.14
C TYR A 57 14.20 18.70 2.63
N SER A 58 12.92 18.82 2.99
CA SER A 58 12.44 18.84 4.39
C SER A 58 11.82 17.52 4.85
N SER A 59 11.36 16.69 3.91
CA SER A 59 11.13 15.26 4.15
C SER A 59 10.99 14.53 2.83
N GLY A 60 12.12 14.14 2.23
CA GLY A 60 12.12 13.51 0.91
C GLY A 60 11.28 12.24 0.81
N PHE A 61 11.25 11.43 1.88
CA PHE A 61 10.43 10.21 1.89
C PHE A 61 8.96 10.48 2.11
N ASP A 62 8.57 11.46 2.93
CA ASP A 62 7.16 11.84 3.05
C ASP A 62 6.64 12.44 1.74
N VAL A 63 7.44 13.27 1.05
CA VAL A 63 7.05 13.80 -0.27
C VAL A 63 6.91 12.67 -1.29
N LEU A 64 7.85 11.72 -1.28
CA LEU A 64 7.80 10.56 -2.17
C LEU A 64 6.55 9.69 -1.90
N PHE A 65 6.27 9.38 -0.63
CA PHE A 65 5.10 8.58 -0.24
C PHE A 65 3.80 9.31 -0.57
N TYR A 66 3.75 10.62 -0.31
CA TYR A 66 2.64 11.45 -0.70
C TYR A 66 2.40 11.37 -2.21
N ASP A 67 3.44 11.56 -3.02
CA ASP A 67 3.30 11.61 -4.48
C ASP A 67 2.91 10.28 -5.11
N LEU A 68 3.32 9.17 -4.52
CA LEU A 68 3.14 7.84 -5.10
C LEU A 68 1.96 7.05 -4.54
N ALA A 69 1.65 7.24 -3.26
CA ALA A 69 0.66 6.42 -2.58
C ALA A 69 -0.52 7.21 -2.02
N PHE A 70 -0.35 8.49 -1.67
CA PHE A 70 -1.41 9.26 -0.99
C PHE A 70 -2.18 10.19 -1.92
N LYS A 71 -1.48 11.04 -2.67
CA LYS A 71 -2.03 12.20 -3.38
C LYS A 71 -3.17 11.82 -4.33
N SER A 72 -2.97 10.77 -5.12
CA SER A 72 -3.89 10.44 -6.21
C SER A 72 -4.50 9.03 -6.12
N GLU A 73 -4.07 8.22 -5.15
CA GLU A 73 -4.45 6.81 -5.08
C GLU A 73 -5.47 6.53 -3.98
N ILE A 74 -5.33 7.11 -2.77
CA ILE A 74 -6.17 6.68 -1.64
C ILE A 74 -7.64 7.01 -1.82
N SER A 75 -7.99 8.15 -2.42
CA SER A 75 -9.38 8.65 -2.49
C SER A 75 -9.92 8.68 -3.91
N LYS A 76 -9.21 8.06 -4.86
CA LYS A 76 -9.52 8.12 -6.28
C LYS A 76 -10.91 7.59 -6.60
N LYS A 77 -11.40 6.67 -5.76
CA LYS A 77 -12.61 5.88 -5.98
C LYS A 77 -13.63 6.02 -4.86
N GLY A 78 -13.21 6.52 -3.70
CA GLY A 78 -14.13 6.86 -2.64
C GLY A 78 -13.45 7.37 -1.39
N ASN A 79 -14.25 7.52 -0.34
CA ASN A 79 -13.81 7.85 1.01
C ASN A 79 -14.51 6.96 2.05
N CYS A 80 -15.07 5.79 1.65
CA CYS A 80 -15.83 4.87 2.52
C CYS A 80 -15.11 4.50 3.83
N PHE A 81 -13.80 4.28 3.76
CA PHE A 81 -12.99 4.01 4.95
C PHE A 81 -12.96 5.22 5.88
N GLY A 82 -12.71 6.42 5.33
CA GLY A 82 -12.68 7.65 6.10
C GLY A 82 -14.03 7.94 6.74
N MET A 83 -15.11 7.71 5.98
CA MET A 83 -16.47 7.89 6.45
C MET A 83 -16.78 6.95 7.64
N SER A 84 -16.49 5.66 7.47
CA SER A 84 -16.77 4.66 8.50
C SER A 84 -15.98 4.95 9.78
N VAL A 85 -14.67 5.24 9.68
CA VAL A 85 -13.83 5.53 10.85
C VAL A 85 -14.23 6.83 11.53
N MET A 86 -14.53 7.90 10.77
CA MET A 86 -14.96 9.18 11.32
C MET A 86 -16.28 9.02 12.11
N SER A 87 -17.23 8.26 11.57
CA SER A 87 -18.49 7.97 12.28
C SER A 87 -18.24 7.25 13.62
N LEU A 88 -17.34 6.25 13.65
CA LEU A 88 -17.00 5.53 14.87
C LEU A 88 -16.24 6.40 15.89
N LEU A 89 -15.37 7.31 15.42
CA LEU A 89 -14.70 8.29 16.30
C LEU A 89 -15.71 9.19 16.98
N MET A 90 -16.73 9.68 16.26
CA MET A 90 -17.79 10.50 16.83
C MET A 90 -18.68 9.71 17.80
N LEU A 91 -19.05 8.46 17.48
CA LEU A 91 -19.82 7.58 18.39
C LEU A 91 -19.06 7.29 19.69
N SER A 92 -17.77 7.00 19.59
CA SER A 92 -16.96 6.59 20.74
C SER A 92 -16.52 7.75 21.63
N LYS A 93 -16.31 8.95 21.05
CA LYS A 93 -15.77 10.12 21.77
C LYS A 93 -16.78 11.23 22.02
N GLY A 94 -18.01 11.11 21.53
CA GLY A 94 -19.02 12.18 21.55
C GLY A 94 -18.81 13.28 20.51
N GLY A 95 -17.62 13.33 19.89
CA GLY A 95 -17.28 14.16 18.74
C GLY A 95 -15.83 13.99 18.28
N TYR A 96 -15.52 14.47 17.07
CA TYR A 96 -14.19 14.45 16.48
C TYR A 96 -14.02 15.57 15.44
N TYR A 97 -12.84 16.20 15.37
CA TYR A 97 -12.57 17.36 14.49
C TYR A 97 -13.62 18.50 14.55
N GLY A 98 -14.30 18.68 15.69
CA GLY A 98 -15.35 19.69 15.86
C GLY A 98 -16.75 19.25 15.45
N PHE A 99 -16.93 18.01 15.01
CA PHE A 99 -18.23 17.40 14.70
C PHE A 99 -18.68 16.51 15.86
N CYS A 100 -19.92 16.63 16.33
CA CYS A 100 -20.46 16.01 17.55
C CYS A 100 -21.66 15.10 17.26
N LEU A 101 -22.08 14.28 18.22
CA LEU A 101 -23.34 13.54 18.12
C LEU A 101 -24.57 14.48 18.08
N PRO A 102 -25.72 14.05 17.49
CA PRO A 102 -25.94 12.77 16.81
C PRO A 102 -25.42 12.76 15.37
N ILE A 103 -24.72 11.70 14.98
CA ILE A 103 -24.15 11.51 13.63
C ILE A 103 -25.16 11.65 12.48
N PRO A 104 -26.40 11.14 12.56
CA PRO A 104 -27.40 11.33 11.51
C PRO A 104 -27.71 12.80 11.15
N GLN A 105 -27.34 13.77 11.99
CA GLN A 105 -27.58 15.19 11.71
C GLN A 105 -26.72 15.75 10.58
N TYR A 106 -25.60 15.08 10.25
CA TYR A 106 -24.74 15.50 9.15
C TYR A 106 -25.27 14.94 7.84
N SER A 107 -25.81 15.82 7.01
CA SER A 107 -26.25 15.49 5.66
C SER A 107 -25.09 15.47 4.68
N GLY A 108 -25.05 14.43 3.85
CA GLY A 108 -24.52 14.57 2.50
C GLY A 108 -25.55 15.22 1.58
N ASP A 109 -25.08 15.91 0.57
CA ASP A 109 -25.89 16.16 -0.63
C ASP A 109 -27.20 16.96 -0.46
N LEU A 110 -27.19 18.09 0.26
CA LEU A 110 -28.33 19.04 0.23
C LEU A 110 -28.49 19.74 -1.14
N TYR A 111 -27.52 19.59 -2.06
CA TYR A 111 -27.40 20.40 -3.29
C TYR A 111 -27.04 19.63 -4.57
N SER A 112 -27.17 18.29 -4.62
CA SER A 112 -26.79 17.42 -5.75
C SER A 112 -25.26 17.21 -5.93
N ASP A 113 -24.48 17.45 -4.88
CA ASP A 113 -23.03 17.24 -4.85
C ASP A 113 -22.69 16.03 -3.94
N LEU A 114 -21.97 15.05 -4.49
CA LEU A 114 -21.47 13.90 -3.72
C LEU A 114 -20.61 14.37 -2.52
N GLY A 115 -20.76 13.69 -1.39
CA GLY A 115 -20.03 13.97 -0.15
C GLY A 115 -20.80 14.85 0.85
N PRO A 116 -20.15 15.26 1.97
CA PRO A 116 -20.80 16.02 3.02
C PRO A 116 -21.02 17.47 2.58
N SER A 117 -22.13 18.08 2.99
CA SER A 117 -22.43 19.48 2.67
C SER A 117 -21.46 20.47 3.34
N ASP A 118 -20.88 20.11 4.50
CA ASP A 118 -19.85 20.91 5.16
C ASP A 118 -18.44 20.59 4.57
N PRO A 119 -17.76 21.57 3.95
CA PRO A 119 -16.43 21.35 3.38
C PRO A 119 -15.35 21.01 4.42
N ASN A 120 -15.52 21.43 5.68
CA ASN A 120 -14.61 21.02 6.77
C ASN A 120 -14.84 19.58 7.17
N LEU A 121 -16.08 19.08 7.10
CA LEU A 121 -16.36 17.65 7.31
C LEU A 121 -15.75 16.82 6.18
N ARG A 122 -15.82 17.29 4.93
CA ARG A 122 -15.12 16.65 3.80
C ARG A 122 -13.62 16.52 4.05
N LYS A 123 -12.97 17.61 4.46
CA LYS A 123 -11.54 17.62 4.80
C LYS A 123 -11.22 16.68 5.96
N ALA A 124 -12.04 16.68 7.02
CA ALA A 124 -11.88 15.80 8.16
C ALA A 124 -11.98 14.33 7.76
N ILE A 125 -12.98 13.98 6.93
CA ILE A 125 -13.15 12.62 6.41
C ILE A 125 -11.95 12.23 5.54
N ASN A 126 -11.48 13.09 4.64
CA ASN A 126 -10.30 12.80 3.81
C ASN A 126 -9.03 12.60 4.66
N ALA A 127 -8.87 13.35 5.75
CA ALA A 127 -7.75 13.17 6.67
C ALA A 127 -7.85 11.83 7.42
N ILE A 128 -9.04 11.47 7.91
CA ILE A 128 -9.28 10.16 8.53
C ILE A 128 -9.14 9.03 7.51
N HIS A 129 -9.51 9.26 6.26
CA HIS A 129 -9.34 8.30 5.18
C HIS A 129 -7.86 7.93 4.98
N GLY A 130 -6.97 8.91 5.14
CA GLY A 130 -5.52 8.70 5.17
C GLY A 130 -5.02 7.74 6.25
N HIS A 131 -5.76 7.53 7.34
CA HIS A 131 -5.33 6.64 8.42
C HIS A 131 -5.20 5.17 8.00
N GLN A 132 -5.82 4.75 6.88
CA GLN A 132 -5.62 3.40 6.31
C GLN A 132 -4.15 3.13 5.92
N LEU A 133 -3.39 4.19 5.65
CA LEU A 133 -1.96 4.15 5.35
C LEU A 133 -1.06 4.46 6.55
N SER A 134 -1.63 4.57 7.76
CA SER A 134 -0.82 4.76 8.96
C SER A 134 0.01 3.53 9.28
N LEU A 135 1.16 3.71 9.95
CA LEU A 135 1.99 2.56 10.31
C LEU A 135 1.25 1.49 11.13
N PRO A 136 0.44 1.82 12.16
CA PRO A 136 -0.33 0.81 12.89
C PRO A 136 -1.31 0.04 11.99
N ALA A 137 -2.03 0.74 11.11
CA ALA A 137 -2.98 0.12 10.19
C ALA A 137 -2.28 -0.86 9.22
N LEU A 138 -1.18 -0.43 8.60
CA LEU A 138 -0.42 -1.29 7.69
C LEU A 138 0.20 -2.49 8.40
N LYS A 139 0.78 -2.31 9.60
CA LYS A 139 1.31 -3.43 10.40
C LYS A 139 0.23 -4.45 10.71
N PHE A 140 -0.93 -3.98 11.11
CA PHE A 140 -2.07 -4.83 11.44
C PHE A 140 -2.56 -5.63 10.22
N MET A 141 -2.69 -4.97 9.06
CA MET A 141 -3.04 -5.61 7.80
C MET A 141 -2.01 -6.68 7.41
N LEU A 142 -0.72 -6.36 7.49
CA LEU A 142 0.36 -7.28 7.16
C LEU A 142 0.42 -8.49 8.10
N ASP A 143 0.14 -8.33 9.39
CA ASP A 143 0.09 -9.47 10.34
C ASP A 143 -1.06 -10.44 10.01
N ILE A 144 -2.23 -9.92 9.59
CA ILE A 144 -3.35 -10.75 9.13
C ILE A 144 -2.94 -11.53 7.87
N ILE A 145 -2.32 -10.86 6.90
CA ILE A 145 -1.89 -11.47 5.64
C ILE A 145 -0.77 -12.50 5.86
N ALA A 146 0.21 -12.19 6.71
CA ALA A 146 1.31 -13.08 7.03
C ALA A 146 0.84 -14.40 7.66
N ARG A 147 -0.35 -14.41 8.27
CA ARG A 147 -1.00 -15.59 8.84
C ARG A 147 -1.94 -16.29 7.85
N GLY A 148 -2.07 -15.78 6.62
CA GLY A 148 -3.03 -16.27 5.62
C GLY A 148 -4.49 -16.08 6.03
N LYS A 149 -4.79 -15.05 6.85
CA LYS A 149 -6.12 -14.84 7.45
C LYS A 149 -6.95 -13.75 6.79
N GLN A 150 -6.45 -13.12 5.74
CA GLN A 150 -7.09 -12.01 5.03
C GLN A 150 -8.37 -12.40 4.26
N ARG A 151 -8.64 -13.69 4.08
CA ARG A 151 -9.88 -14.21 3.44
C ARG A 151 -10.64 -15.20 4.32
N ASP A 152 -10.17 -15.41 5.54
CA ASP A 152 -10.75 -16.39 6.47
C ASP A 152 -11.94 -15.72 7.18
N GLY A 153 -13.16 -16.04 6.73
CA GLY A 153 -14.39 -15.47 7.29
C GLY A 153 -14.52 -15.78 8.78
N ILE A 154 -14.12 -16.97 9.23
CA ILE A 154 -14.15 -17.36 10.65
C ILE A 154 -13.18 -16.52 11.46
N TYR A 155 -11.97 -16.27 10.93
CA TYR A 155 -11.03 -15.36 11.58
C TYR A 155 -11.60 -13.95 11.71
N ALA A 156 -12.19 -13.39 10.64
CA ALA A 156 -12.82 -12.07 10.68
C ALA A 156 -13.97 -12.01 11.70
N TYR A 157 -14.84 -13.02 11.76
CA TYR A 157 -15.91 -13.11 12.75
C TYR A 157 -15.38 -13.10 14.19
N ASN A 158 -14.38 -13.93 14.47
CA ASN A 158 -13.77 -14.01 15.80
C ASN A 158 -13.05 -12.72 16.18
N GLN A 159 -12.39 -12.08 15.21
CA GLN A 159 -11.73 -10.79 15.41
C GLN A 159 -12.74 -9.69 15.74
N PHE A 160 -13.89 -9.66 15.07
CA PHE A 160 -14.99 -8.77 15.40
C PHE A 160 -15.49 -8.98 16.84
N LEU A 161 -15.81 -10.23 17.22
CA LEU A 161 -16.26 -10.54 18.58
C LEU A 161 -15.21 -10.17 19.64
N TYR A 162 -13.93 -10.38 19.35
CA TYR A 162 -12.84 -10.02 20.25
C TYR A 162 -12.81 -8.51 20.53
N TYR A 163 -12.85 -7.66 19.50
CA TYR A 163 -12.82 -6.21 19.69
C TYR A 163 -14.13 -5.66 20.24
N LYS A 164 -15.27 -6.21 19.81
CA LYS A 164 -16.59 -5.88 20.38
C LYS A 164 -16.64 -6.17 21.88
N SER A 165 -16.06 -7.27 22.35
CA SER A 165 -16.01 -7.57 23.81
C SER A 165 -15.09 -6.65 24.61
N LYS A 166 -14.29 -5.82 23.95
CA LYS A 166 -13.45 -4.78 24.54
C LYS A 166 -14.02 -3.37 24.40
N ASP A 167 -15.28 -3.25 23.96
CA ASP A 167 -15.91 -1.98 23.62
C ASP A 167 -15.08 -1.16 22.61
N ASP A 168 -14.36 -1.83 21.71
CA ASP A 168 -13.57 -1.20 20.65
C ASP A 168 -14.34 -1.34 19.33
N PRO A 169 -15.00 -0.27 18.85
CA PRO A 169 -15.78 -0.33 17.63
C PRO A 169 -14.92 -0.70 16.43
N THR A 170 -15.51 -1.34 15.43
CA THR A 170 -14.75 -1.86 14.29
C THR A 170 -15.32 -1.41 12.96
N VAL A 171 -14.43 -1.10 12.02
CA VAL A 171 -14.78 -1.09 10.60
C VAL A 171 -14.43 -2.43 9.98
N ILE A 172 -15.17 -2.82 8.95
CA ILE A 172 -14.90 -3.98 8.12
C ILE A 172 -14.54 -3.51 6.72
N SER A 173 -13.44 -4.03 6.18
CA SER A 173 -13.04 -3.84 4.78
C SER A 173 -13.23 -5.15 4.03
N VAL A 174 -13.86 -5.08 2.87
CA VAL A 174 -14.03 -6.21 1.95
C VAL A 174 -13.56 -5.83 0.55
N THR A 175 -13.00 -6.78 -0.18
CA THR A 175 -12.68 -6.62 -1.62
C THR A 175 -13.43 -7.66 -2.45
N LYS A 176 -13.71 -7.36 -3.72
CA LYS A 176 -14.36 -8.32 -4.63
C LYS A 176 -13.45 -9.50 -4.97
N SER A 177 -12.16 -9.24 -5.12
CA SER A 177 -11.14 -10.26 -5.40
C SER A 177 -9.78 -9.89 -4.78
N THR A 178 -8.74 -10.61 -5.22
CA THR A 178 -7.33 -10.40 -4.87
C THR A 178 -6.70 -9.25 -5.64
N SER A 179 -7.31 -8.88 -6.76
CA SER A 179 -6.90 -7.76 -7.59
C SER A 179 -7.27 -6.47 -6.87
N PRO A 180 -6.31 -5.53 -6.70
CA PRO A 180 -6.61 -4.19 -6.19
C PRO A 180 -7.72 -3.55 -6.99
N ALA A 181 -7.70 -3.80 -8.29
CA ALA A 181 -8.53 -3.15 -9.24
C ALA A 181 -9.96 -3.71 -9.24
N ASP A 182 -10.32 -4.82 -8.60
CA ASP A 182 -11.69 -5.36 -8.71
C ASP A 182 -12.68 -4.68 -7.74
N GLY A 183 -12.13 -3.86 -6.86
CA GLY A 183 -12.83 -2.94 -6.00
C GLY A 183 -12.88 -3.36 -4.53
N GLY A 184 -12.99 -2.35 -3.67
CA GLY A 184 -13.06 -2.45 -2.22
C GLY A 184 -14.22 -1.66 -1.64
N HIS A 185 -14.70 -2.06 -0.47
CA HIS A 185 -15.67 -1.30 0.30
C HIS A 185 -15.38 -1.40 1.78
N THR A 186 -15.61 -0.30 2.50
CA THR A 186 -15.46 -0.24 3.97
C THR A 186 -16.77 0.19 4.61
N MET A 187 -17.17 -0.55 5.64
CA MET A 187 -18.42 -0.35 6.38
C MET A 187 -18.17 -0.44 7.89
N VAL A 188 -19.17 -0.12 8.70
CA VAL A 188 -19.14 -0.31 10.14
C VAL A 188 -19.76 -1.66 10.50
N ALA A 189 -19.03 -2.51 11.22
CA ALA A 189 -19.58 -3.72 11.81
C ALA A 189 -20.13 -3.39 13.21
N TYR A 190 -21.40 -3.69 13.47
CA TYR A 190 -22.06 -3.31 14.74
C TYR A 190 -22.62 -4.49 15.54
N ASP A 191 -22.93 -5.61 14.87
CA ASP A 191 -23.42 -6.80 15.56
C ASP A 191 -23.00 -8.09 14.88
N ALA A 192 -23.06 -9.21 15.61
CA ALA A 192 -22.80 -10.52 15.06
C ALA A 192 -23.67 -11.58 15.73
N LYS A 193 -24.19 -12.52 14.94
CA LYS A 193 -25.07 -13.59 15.40
C LYS A 193 -24.78 -14.88 14.63
N ILE A 194 -25.28 -15.99 15.16
CA ILE A 194 -25.39 -17.25 14.42
C ILE A 194 -26.87 -17.41 14.06
N VAL A 195 -27.16 -17.62 12.78
CA VAL A 195 -28.51 -17.79 12.24
C VAL A 195 -28.48 -18.95 11.26
N ASP A 196 -29.29 -19.98 11.50
CA ASP A 196 -29.39 -21.18 10.67
C ASP A 196 -28.03 -21.88 10.42
N GLY A 197 -27.16 -21.90 11.44
CA GLY A 197 -25.81 -22.49 11.36
C GLY A 197 -24.76 -21.61 10.71
N TYR A 198 -25.16 -20.49 10.08
CA TYR A 198 -24.25 -19.51 9.51
C TYR A 198 -23.92 -18.40 10.51
N ARG A 199 -22.66 -17.96 10.49
CA ARG A 199 -22.25 -16.76 11.20
C ARG A 199 -22.60 -15.53 10.36
N ARG A 200 -23.12 -14.49 10.99
CA ARG A 200 -23.46 -13.22 10.33
C ARG A 200 -22.80 -12.07 11.06
N ILE A 201 -22.11 -11.19 10.33
CA ILE A 201 -21.64 -9.88 10.83
C ILE A 201 -22.56 -8.82 10.24
N TYR A 202 -23.32 -8.13 11.08
CA TYR A 202 -24.25 -7.07 10.69
C TYR A 202 -23.55 -5.73 10.52
N LEU A 203 -23.95 -5.03 9.48
CA LEU A 203 -23.25 -3.90 8.91
C LEU A 203 -24.13 -2.68 8.80
N TYR A 204 -23.50 -1.53 9.02
CA TYR A 204 -23.98 -0.24 8.63
C TYR A 204 -23.05 0.33 7.55
N ASP A 205 -23.63 0.72 6.41
CA ASP A 205 -22.91 1.21 5.23
C ASP A 205 -23.08 2.75 5.13
N PRO A 206 -21.99 3.54 5.14
CA PRO A 206 -22.07 5.00 5.06
C PRO A 206 -22.75 5.51 3.78
N ASN A 207 -22.83 4.69 2.72
CA ASN A 207 -23.51 5.01 1.46
C ASN A 207 -25.00 4.68 1.48
N ARG A 208 -25.53 4.17 2.59
CA ARG A 208 -26.93 3.73 2.73
C ARG A 208 -27.64 4.45 3.85
N SER A 209 -28.47 5.43 3.49
CA SER A 209 -29.32 6.16 4.43
C SER A 209 -30.41 5.29 5.01
N TRP A 210 -30.61 5.40 6.33
CA TRP A 210 -31.84 4.95 6.98
C TRP A 210 -33.03 5.85 6.63
N ALA A 211 -32.81 7.16 6.42
CA ALA A 211 -33.88 8.11 6.14
C ALA A 211 -34.54 7.86 4.76
N ASP A 212 -33.77 7.43 3.77
CA ASP A 212 -34.25 7.04 2.44
C ASP A 212 -35.01 5.70 2.49
N PRO A 213 -36.33 5.66 2.21
CA PRO A 213 -37.11 4.43 2.22
C PRO A 213 -36.57 3.33 1.29
N ALA A 214 -36.01 3.69 0.12
CA ALA A 214 -35.48 2.73 -0.83
C ALA A 214 -34.25 2.02 -0.25
N LYS A 215 -33.32 2.79 0.33
CA LYS A 215 -32.11 2.26 0.98
C LYS A 215 -32.40 1.59 2.33
N ARG A 216 -33.42 2.05 3.07
CA ARG A 216 -33.88 1.47 4.35
C ARG A 216 -34.20 -0.01 4.26
N THR A 217 -34.76 -0.46 3.12
CA THR A 217 -35.10 -1.87 2.89
C THR A 217 -33.90 -2.80 3.06
N TRP A 218 -32.67 -2.36 2.77
CA TRP A 218 -31.46 -3.17 2.96
C TRP A 218 -31.25 -3.56 4.43
N TYR A 219 -31.59 -2.65 5.36
CA TYR A 219 -31.55 -2.90 6.80
C TYR A 219 -32.75 -3.73 7.28
N THR A 220 -33.97 -3.40 6.84
CA THR A 220 -35.19 -4.04 7.36
C THR A 220 -35.47 -5.42 6.75
N SER A 221 -34.98 -5.70 5.55
CA SER A 221 -35.08 -7.04 4.92
C SER A 221 -33.99 -8.01 5.37
N GLY A 222 -33.08 -7.58 6.26
CA GLY A 222 -31.95 -8.39 6.69
C GLY A 222 -30.99 -8.70 5.55
N LYS A 223 -30.64 -7.71 4.72
CA LYS A 223 -29.57 -7.86 3.72
C LYS A 223 -28.26 -7.23 4.18
N ASN A 224 -28.27 -6.57 5.33
CA ASN A 224 -27.15 -5.80 5.87
C ASN A 224 -26.17 -6.65 6.68
N TYR A 225 -25.76 -7.80 6.15
CA TYR A 225 -24.75 -8.63 6.80
C TYR A 225 -23.83 -9.32 5.81
N ILE A 226 -22.66 -9.70 6.31
CA ILE A 226 -21.79 -10.68 5.66
C ILE A 226 -22.13 -12.05 6.25
N THR A 227 -22.37 -13.03 5.38
CA THR A 227 -22.58 -14.43 5.77
C THR A 227 -21.24 -15.14 5.78
N ILE A 228 -20.99 -15.95 6.80
CA ILE A 228 -19.75 -16.69 6.98
C ILE A 228 -20.10 -18.16 7.19
N ASP A 229 -19.53 -18.99 6.33
CA ASP A 229 -19.64 -20.44 6.39
C ASP A 229 -18.81 -20.99 7.55
N SER A 230 -19.49 -21.72 8.42
CA SER A 230 -18.96 -22.36 9.61
C SER A 230 -18.23 -23.69 9.32
N THR A 231 -18.27 -24.18 8.07
CA THR A 231 -17.61 -25.42 7.64
C THR A 231 -16.12 -25.23 7.39
N ALA A 232 -15.44 -26.29 6.92
CA ALA A 232 -14.03 -26.27 6.56
C ALA A 232 -13.65 -25.26 5.47
N SER A 233 -14.63 -24.74 4.71
CA SER A 233 -14.38 -23.72 3.68
C SER A 233 -13.98 -22.36 4.29
N HIS A 234 -14.48 -22.03 5.49
CA HIS A 234 -14.35 -20.70 6.11
C HIS A 234 -14.78 -19.54 5.20
N GLY A 235 -15.60 -19.82 4.19
CA GLY A 235 -15.97 -18.86 3.15
C GLY A 235 -16.86 -17.74 3.68
N TRP A 236 -16.86 -16.60 2.99
CA TRP A 236 -17.74 -15.47 3.29
C TRP A 236 -18.43 -14.98 2.02
N THR A 237 -19.63 -14.43 2.17
CA THR A 237 -20.39 -13.81 1.09
C THR A 237 -21.05 -12.50 1.54
N PHE A 238 -21.09 -11.53 0.62
CA PHE A 238 -21.66 -10.22 0.84
C PHE A 238 -22.45 -9.75 -0.38
N HIS A 239 -23.66 -9.25 -0.15
CA HIS A 239 -24.49 -8.68 -1.21
C HIS A 239 -24.23 -7.17 -1.33
N HIS A 240 -23.31 -6.80 -2.22
CA HIS A 240 -22.92 -5.42 -2.48
C HIS A 240 -23.64 -4.86 -3.71
N GLY A 241 -24.70 -4.06 -3.46
CA GLY A 241 -25.49 -3.49 -4.56
C GLY A 241 -26.30 -4.57 -5.26
N THR A 242 -25.98 -4.85 -6.52
CA THR A 242 -26.54 -5.95 -7.33
C THR A 242 -25.63 -7.17 -7.40
N ASP A 243 -24.40 -7.07 -6.88
CA ASP A 243 -23.37 -8.09 -7.01
C ASP A 243 -23.21 -8.88 -5.71
N TRP A 244 -22.81 -10.15 -5.85
CA TRP A 244 -22.30 -10.94 -4.75
C TRP A 244 -20.78 -10.91 -4.75
N TRP A 245 -20.20 -10.53 -3.62
CA TRP A 245 -18.77 -10.65 -3.36
C TRP A 245 -18.55 -11.84 -2.43
N SER A 246 -17.47 -12.58 -2.64
CA SER A 246 -17.15 -13.73 -1.84
C SER A 246 -15.66 -13.98 -1.78
N GLY A 247 -15.24 -14.72 -0.76
CA GLY A 247 -13.88 -15.21 -0.63
C GLY A 247 -13.78 -16.32 0.39
N ASP A 248 -12.68 -17.06 0.33
CA ASP A 248 -12.32 -18.12 1.26
C ASP A 248 -10.78 -18.22 1.31
N PRO A 249 -10.18 -19.05 2.20
CA PRO A 249 -8.73 -19.21 2.27
C PRO A 249 -8.07 -19.69 0.97
N GLY A 250 -8.83 -20.29 0.03
CA GLY A 250 -8.36 -20.75 -1.27
C GLY A 250 -8.47 -19.72 -2.40
N GLY A 251 -9.37 -18.73 -2.32
CA GLY A 251 -9.64 -17.83 -3.44
C GLY A 251 -10.57 -16.65 -3.13
N GLY A 252 -10.74 -15.75 -4.10
CA GLY A 252 -11.72 -14.65 -4.02
C GLY A 252 -11.25 -13.41 -3.23
N GLY A 253 -12.22 -12.66 -2.72
CA GLY A 253 -12.02 -11.39 -2.03
C GLY A 253 -11.41 -11.50 -0.63
N ASN A 254 -10.92 -10.36 -0.13
CA ASN A 254 -10.47 -10.23 1.26
C ASN A 254 -11.60 -9.76 2.18
N ILE A 255 -11.52 -10.15 3.45
CA ILE A 255 -12.37 -9.68 4.55
C ILE A 255 -11.48 -9.38 5.77
N MET A 256 -11.50 -8.15 6.26
CA MET A 256 -10.67 -7.72 7.39
C MET A 256 -11.44 -6.84 8.37
N ILE A 257 -11.27 -7.10 9.67
CA ILE A 257 -11.81 -6.29 10.76
C ILE A 257 -10.73 -5.36 11.30
N PHE A 258 -10.94 -4.05 11.16
CA PHE A 258 -10.05 -3.03 11.71
C PHE A 258 -10.68 -2.39 12.96
N PRO A 259 -10.09 -2.56 14.15
CA PRO A 259 -10.56 -1.90 15.35
C PRO A 259 -10.24 -0.41 15.36
N LEU A 260 -11.11 0.38 15.97
CA LEU A 260 -10.97 1.83 16.07
C LEU A 260 -9.72 2.22 16.84
N SER A 261 -9.30 1.43 17.84
CA SER A 261 -8.03 1.66 18.55
C SER A 261 -6.79 1.64 17.65
N ILE A 262 -6.84 0.98 16.48
CA ILE A 262 -5.74 0.91 15.52
C ILE A 262 -5.86 1.96 14.43
N VAL A 263 -7.06 2.14 13.84
CA VAL A 263 -7.25 3.03 12.67
C VAL A 263 -7.79 4.41 13.02
N GLY A 264 -8.29 4.61 14.25
CA GLY A 264 -8.88 5.86 14.71
C GLY A 264 -7.85 6.93 15.09
N PRO A 265 -6.84 6.63 15.95
CA PRO A 265 -5.84 7.61 16.34
C PRO A 265 -5.00 8.11 15.17
N THR A 266 -4.70 9.40 15.14
CA THR A 266 -3.66 9.93 14.25
C THR A 266 -2.33 9.28 14.61
N ALA A 267 -1.65 8.72 13.61
CA ALA A 267 -0.37 8.04 13.80
C ALA A 267 0.63 8.51 12.75
N ARG A 268 1.87 8.05 12.83
CA ARG A 268 2.90 8.42 11.85
C ARG A 268 2.67 7.67 10.52
N SER A 269 3.03 8.30 9.41
CA SER A 269 3.17 7.58 8.15
C SER A 269 4.35 6.59 8.26
N PRO A 270 4.40 5.54 7.43
CA PRO A 270 5.55 4.65 7.36
C PRO A 270 6.86 5.36 7.04
N MET A 271 6.80 6.51 6.35
CA MET A 271 7.97 7.26 5.93
C MET A 271 8.45 8.32 6.94
N SER A 272 7.60 8.76 7.87
CA SER A 272 7.95 9.80 8.85
C SER A 272 8.76 9.28 10.04
N LEU A 273 9.13 8.00 10.06
CA LEU A 273 9.78 7.35 11.20
C LEU A 273 11.31 7.22 11.09
N GLY A 274 11.90 7.61 9.96
CA GLY A 274 13.35 7.57 9.78
C GLY A 274 13.96 6.18 10.04
N LEU A 275 15.18 6.17 10.60
CA LEU A 275 16.04 4.98 10.74
C LEU A 275 15.46 3.82 11.55
N SER A 276 14.49 4.04 12.44
CA SER A 276 14.03 3.01 13.40
C SER A 276 12.93 2.08 12.88
N VAL A 277 12.36 2.36 11.70
CA VAL A 277 11.21 1.59 11.15
C VAL A 277 11.52 0.90 9.83
N SER A 278 12.67 1.14 9.21
CA SER A 278 13.09 0.37 8.04
C SER A 278 13.40 -1.09 8.30
N ASP A 279 13.61 -1.45 9.56
CA ASP A 279 13.66 -2.85 9.97
C ASP A 279 12.27 -3.48 10.05
N ILE A 280 11.20 -2.69 9.90
CA ILE A 280 9.82 -3.15 10.06
C ILE A 280 9.06 -3.11 8.74
N LEU A 281 9.28 -2.10 7.89
CA LEU A 281 8.56 -1.99 6.62
C LEU A 281 9.48 -1.46 5.50
N ALA A 282 9.72 -2.29 4.49
CA ALA A 282 10.20 -1.85 3.20
C ALA A 282 9.02 -1.66 2.25
N GLN A 283 9.12 -0.67 1.37
CA GLN A 283 8.11 -0.42 0.35
C GLN A 283 8.77 -0.44 -1.01
N PHE A 284 8.15 -1.10 -1.98
CA PHE A 284 8.47 -0.89 -3.37
C PHE A 284 7.23 -0.57 -4.17
N PHE A 285 7.41 0.17 -5.24
CA PHE A 285 6.34 0.59 -6.12
C PHE A 285 6.78 0.41 -7.56
N VAL A 286 5.82 0.07 -8.41
CA VAL A 286 5.99 -0.04 -9.84
C VAL A 286 4.97 0.88 -10.50
N THR A 287 5.45 1.78 -11.35
CA THR A 287 4.62 2.66 -12.16
C THR A 287 4.98 2.51 -13.64
N GLY A 288 3.99 2.69 -14.52
CA GLY A 288 4.19 2.68 -15.97
C GLY A 288 2.98 2.12 -16.72
N ASP A 289 2.92 2.37 -18.03
CA ASP A 289 1.82 1.86 -18.86
C ASP A 289 1.84 0.34 -18.92
N ASN A 290 0.72 -0.29 -18.57
CA ASN A 290 0.56 -1.74 -18.56
C ASN A 290 1.73 -2.45 -17.83
N SER A 291 2.23 -1.81 -16.77
CA SER A 291 3.26 -2.40 -15.92
C SER A 291 2.61 -3.32 -14.89
N GLU A 292 3.08 -4.56 -14.81
CA GLU A 292 2.56 -5.62 -13.95
C GLU A 292 3.74 -6.33 -13.26
N ILE A 293 3.49 -6.85 -12.06
CA ILE A 293 4.41 -7.77 -11.39
C ILE A 293 3.89 -9.19 -11.57
N GLU A 294 4.65 -10.04 -12.25
CA GLU A 294 4.28 -11.46 -12.41
C GLU A 294 4.64 -12.28 -11.18
N GLN A 295 5.78 -11.97 -10.55
CA GLN A 295 6.28 -12.71 -9.41
C GLN A 295 7.25 -11.86 -8.58
N ILE A 296 7.22 -12.08 -7.27
CA ILE A 296 8.28 -11.63 -6.36
C ILE A 296 8.81 -12.86 -5.65
N THR A 297 10.11 -13.12 -5.75
CA THR A 297 10.76 -14.28 -5.15
C THR A 297 11.90 -13.83 -4.24
N ASN A 298 12.03 -14.40 -3.05
CA ASN A 298 13.15 -14.07 -2.17
C ASN A 298 14.35 -15.03 -2.36
N ALA A 299 15.42 -14.76 -1.61
CA ALA A 299 16.63 -15.56 -1.64
C ALA A 299 16.47 -17.00 -1.10
N GLU A 300 15.33 -17.38 -0.53
CA GLU A 300 15.01 -18.76 -0.13
C GLU A 300 14.16 -19.48 -1.19
N GLY A 301 13.73 -18.79 -2.24
CA GLY A 301 12.81 -19.31 -3.26
C GLY A 301 11.34 -19.22 -2.83
N LYS A 302 11.01 -18.51 -1.75
CA LYS A 302 9.62 -18.19 -1.40
C LYS A 302 9.08 -17.19 -2.41
N ARG A 303 7.83 -17.37 -2.81
CA ARG A 303 7.18 -16.64 -3.90
C ARG A 303 5.92 -15.93 -3.44
N MET A 304 5.64 -14.78 -4.01
CA MET A 304 4.47 -13.99 -3.67
C MET A 304 3.18 -14.57 -4.25
N TYR A 305 3.23 -15.00 -5.52
CA TYR A 305 2.06 -15.53 -6.22
C TYR A 305 2.19 -17.03 -6.48
N ILE A 306 1.05 -17.74 -6.50
CA ILE A 306 0.99 -19.11 -6.99
C ILE A 306 1.39 -19.10 -8.49
N PRO A 307 2.29 -19.99 -8.94
CA PRO A 307 2.77 -19.96 -10.32
C PRO A 307 1.62 -20.01 -11.34
N GLY A 308 1.59 -19.04 -12.24
CA GLY A 308 0.58 -18.95 -13.29
C GLY A 308 -0.73 -18.26 -12.89
N THR A 309 -0.86 -17.82 -11.64
CA THR A 309 -2.04 -17.07 -11.15
C THR A 309 -1.62 -15.73 -10.55
N THR A 310 -2.61 -14.90 -10.20
CA THR A 310 -2.44 -13.66 -9.43
C THR A 310 -2.78 -13.84 -7.95
N ASP A 311 -3.04 -15.09 -7.52
CA ASP A 311 -3.34 -15.40 -6.14
C ASP A 311 -2.08 -15.43 -5.30
N ILE A 312 -2.16 -14.81 -4.13
CA ILE A 312 -1.08 -14.80 -3.15
C ILE A 312 -0.82 -16.24 -2.68
N ASP A 313 0.43 -16.70 -2.74
CA ASP A 313 0.83 -17.99 -2.20
C ASP A 313 0.86 -17.90 -0.67
N THR A 314 -0.20 -18.39 -0.03
CA THR A 314 -0.37 -18.38 1.43
C THR A 314 0.25 -19.60 2.12
N ASN A 315 0.83 -20.54 1.38
CA ASN A 315 1.44 -21.73 1.95
C ASN A 315 2.75 -21.35 2.67
N PRO A 316 2.90 -21.59 3.99
CA PRO A 316 4.13 -21.23 4.70
C PRO A 316 5.41 -21.86 4.13
N ALA A 317 5.31 -22.99 3.44
CA ALA A 317 6.43 -23.69 2.82
C ALA A 317 6.91 -23.03 1.51
N THR A 318 6.04 -22.35 0.76
CA THR A 318 6.38 -21.77 -0.56
C THR A 318 6.11 -20.27 -0.66
N GLY A 319 5.20 -19.74 0.13
CA GLY A 319 4.73 -18.36 0.14
C GLY A 319 5.68 -17.34 0.77
N LEU A 320 5.75 -16.17 0.15
CA LEU A 320 6.45 -14.99 0.64
C LEU A 320 5.52 -14.18 1.55
N LEU A 321 5.24 -14.73 2.73
CA LEU A 321 4.21 -14.22 3.65
C LEU A 321 4.51 -12.87 4.30
N ASN A 322 5.71 -12.33 4.10
CA ASN A 322 6.10 -11.02 4.60
C ASN A 322 5.93 -9.91 3.56
N THR A 323 5.31 -10.17 2.40
CA THR A 323 5.08 -9.15 1.36
C THR A 323 3.60 -9.13 0.98
N MET A 324 3.05 -7.96 0.68
CA MET A 324 1.68 -7.81 0.19
C MET A 324 1.58 -6.73 -0.88
N PRO A 325 0.74 -6.90 -1.93
CA PRO A 325 0.23 -5.75 -2.66
C PRO A 325 -0.65 -4.93 -1.71
N TRP A 326 -0.50 -3.62 -1.76
CA TRP A 326 -1.46 -2.73 -1.13
C TRP A 326 -2.63 -2.50 -2.08
N ILE A 327 -3.83 -2.67 -1.55
CA ILE A 327 -5.09 -2.43 -2.23
C ILE A 327 -5.80 -1.34 -1.42
N PRO A 328 -6.09 -0.17 -2.00
CA PRO A 328 -6.94 0.82 -1.36
C PRO A 328 -8.28 0.18 -0.99
N SER A 329 -8.79 0.48 0.21
CA SER A 329 -9.99 -0.20 0.75
C SER A 329 -11.30 0.22 0.06
N ASP A 330 -11.20 1.09 -0.95
CA ASP A 330 -12.26 1.81 -1.63
C ASP A 330 -12.11 1.78 -3.17
N ASP A 331 -11.21 0.97 -3.73
CA ASP A 331 -10.99 0.92 -5.18
C ASP A 331 -12.31 0.54 -5.90
N ALA A 332 -12.49 0.98 -7.14
CA ALA A 332 -13.59 0.52 -7.99
C ALA A 332 -13.00 -0.44 -9.03
N PRO A 333 -13.81 -1.33 -9.65
CA PRO A 333 -13.39 -2.17 -10.77
C PRO A 333 -12.47 -1.42 -11.74
N ALA A 334 -11.40 -2.08 -12.20
CA ALA A 334 -10.41 -1.53 -13.10
C ALA A 334 -11.14 -0.94 -14.30
N PRO A 335 -10.64 0.15 -14.87
CA PRO A 335 -11.16 0.57 -16.15
C PRO A 335 -11.02 -0.58 -17.18
N GLN A 336 -12.00 -0.68 -18.07
CA GLN A 336 -12.16 -1.75 -19.06
C GLN A 336 -10.89 -1.93 -19.92
N PRO A 337 -10.69 -3.11 -20.54
CA PRO A 337 -9.59 -3.33 -21.47
C PRO A 337 -9.54 -2.24 -22.55
N GLY A 338 -8.45 -1.48 -22.60
CA GLY A 338 -8.25 -0.37 -23.57
C GLY A 338 -8.04 1.01 -22.95
N GLU A 339 -8.31 1.19 -21.66
CA GLU A 339 -7.99 2.43 -20.96
C GLU A 339 -6.54 2.40 -20.44
N SER A 340 -5.66 3.17 -21.10
CA SER A 340 -4.30 3.44 -20.62
C SER A 340 -4.37 4.31 -19.37
N SER A 341 -4.46 3.69 -18.20
CA SER A 341 -4.13 4.37 -16.96
C SER A 341 -2.73 3.94 -16.56
N GLU A 342 -1.82 4.89 -16.38
CA GLU A 342 -0.61 4.64 -15.59
C GLU A 342 -1.08 4.06 -14.25
N ARG A 343 -0.72 2.79 -14.00
CA ARG A 343 -1.07 2.11 -12.76
C ARG A 343 0.13 2.21 -11.82
N THR A 344 -0.12 2.63 -10.59
CA THR A 344 0.85 2.58 -9.50
C THR A 344 0.56 1.35 -8.66
N LEU A 345 1.37 0.31 -8.82
CA LEU A 345 1.33 -0.86 -7.96
C LEU A 345 2.21 -0.59 -6.75
N VAL A 346 1.64 -0.69 -5.55
CA VAL A 346 2.37 -0.48 -4.30
C VAL A 346 2.45 -1.79 -3.55
N TYR A 347 3.63 -2.12 -3.06
CA TYR A 347 3.87 -3.30 -2.25
C TYR A 347 4.53 -2.93 -0.94
N PHE A 348 4.05 -3.56 0.12
CA PHE A 348 4.62 -3.45 1.45
C PHE A 348 5.25 -4.78 1.84
N MET A 349 6.46 -4.70 2.38
CA MET A 349 7.22 -5.85 2.85
C MET A 349 7.58 -5.66 4.31
N LEU A 350 7.09 -6.56 5.16
CA LEU A 350 7.48 -6.63 6.56
C LEU A 350 8.93 -7.08 6.69
N GLY A 351 9.69 -6.30 7.44
CA GLY A 351 11.09 -6.57 7.71
C GLY A 351 12.03 -6.26 6.55
N ASN A 352 13.32 -6.43 6.81
CA ASN A 352 14.30 -6.54 5.74
C ASN A 352 14.14 -7.93 5.09
N PRO A 353 14.06 -8.05 3.75
CA PRO A 353 13.96 -9.34 3.07
C PRO A 353 15.10 -10.32 3.35
N ARG A 354 16.15 -9.93 4.08
CA ARG A 354 17.31 -10.76 4.44
C ARG A 354 17.89 -11.45 3.21
N GLY A 355 18.20 -10.68 2.19
CA GLY A 355 18.83 -11.21 1.00
C GLY A 355 18.48 -10.43 -0.26
N ALA A 356 18.49 -11.15 -1.37
CA ALA A 356 18.05 -10.69 -2.66
C ALA A 356 16.54 -10.92 -2.82
N VAL A 357 15.85 -9.99 -3.47
CA VAL A 357 14.46 -10.11 -3.91
C VAL A 357 14.44 -9.98 -5.42
N ASP A 358 14.03 -11.04 -6.09
CA ASP A 358 13.80 -11.08 -7.52
C ASP A 358 12.38 -10.59 -7.82
N ILE A 359 12.25 -9.63 -8.74
CA ILE A 359 10.99 -9.07 -9.19
C ILE A 359 10.89 -9.30 -10.69
N ASP A 360 9.98 -10.19 -11.08
CA ASP A 360 9.62 -10.43 -12.48
C ASP A 360 8.59 -9.37 -12.91
N LEU A 361 9.04 -8.42 -13.71
CA LEU A 361 8.26 -7.29 -14.17
C LEU A 361 7.85 -7.51 -15.62
N ARG A 362 6.58 -7.27 -15.93
CA ARG A 362 6.07 -7.15 -17.30
C ARG A 362 5.73 -5.69 -17.57
N ASN A 363 6.09 -5.17 -18.73
CA ASN A 363 5.84 -3.76 -19.05
C ASN A 363 5.39 -3.54 -20.49
N GLY A 364 4.61 -2.47 -20.68
CA GLY A 364 4.25 -1.93 -21.98
C GLY A 364 5.40 -1.17 -22.65
N LYS A 365 5.13 -0.68 -23.88
CA LYS A 365 6.12 -0.10 -24.79
C LYS A 365 6.88 1.12 -24.25
N THR A 366 6.33 1.84 -23.27
CA THR A 366 6.90 3.07 -22.72
C THR A 366 7.94 2.80 -21.63
N GLY A 367 7.99 1.58 -21.10
CA GLY A 367 8.87 1.17 -20.00
C GLY A 367 8.15 1.15 -18.66
N TYR A 368 8.93 1.21 -17.57
CA TYR A 368 8.41 1.24 -16.20
C TYR A 368 9.38 2.01 -15.29
N GLN A 369 8.89 2.38 -14.11
CA GLN A 369 9.68 2.83 -12.99
C GLN A 369 9.43 1.93 -11.78
N LEU A 370 10.49 1.29 -11.31
CA LEU A 370 10.53 0.57 -10.04
C LEU A 370 11.23 1.45 -9.02
N GLY A 371 10.61 1.70 -7.88
CA GLY A 371 11.27 2.34 -6.75
C GLY A 371 11.21 1.49 -5.51
N MET A 372 12.24 1.57 -4.68
CA MET A 372 12.27 0.94 -3.37
C MET A 372 12.75 1.92 -2.31
N VAL A 373 11.94 2.09 -1.27
CA VAL A 373 12.21 2.96 -0.14
C VAL A 373 12.69 2.12 1.04
N GLY A 374 13.81 2.54 1.60
CA GLY A 374 14.40 2.05 2.83
C GLY A 374 14.59 3.18 3.84
N GLY A 375 15.09 2.88 5.04
CA GLY A 375 15.07 3.85 6.15
C GLY A 375 15.90 5.09 5.93
N THR A 376 17.03 4.96 5.23
CA THR A 376 17.84 6.10 4.78
C THR A 376 18.30 6.00 3.34
N SER A 377 17.83 4.98 2.62
CA SER A 377 18.23 4.71 1.25
C SER A 377 17.00 4.65 0.36
N TYR A 378 17.09 5.22 -0.83
CA TYR A 378 16.11 5.03 -1.89
C TYR A 378 16.82 4.57 -3.15
N ILE A 379 16.25 3.56 -3.79
CA ILE A 379 16.68 3.06 -5.10
C ILE A 379 15.55 3.35 -6.08
N SER A 380 15.88 3.91 -7.24
CA SER A 380 14.96 3.94 -8.38
C SER A 380 15.60 3.33 -9.60
N LEU A 381 14.84 2.51 -10.30
CA LEU A 381 15.14 1.99 -11.63
C LEU A 381 14.06 2.49 -12.57
N ARG A 382 14.46 3.07 -13.69
CA ARG A 382 13.55 3.42 -14.78
C ARG A 382 14.01 2.71 -16.04
N ALA A 383 13.18 1.83 -16.59
CA ALA A 383 13.34 1.31 -17.93
C ALA A 383 12.67 2.26 -18.92
N ILE A 384 13.32 2.56 -20.04
CA ILE A 384 12.80 3.47 -21.06
C ILE A 384 12.67 2.70 -22.38
N GLY A 385 11.44 2.64 -22.90
CA GLY A 385 11.12 1.88 -24.11
C GLY A 385 11.14 0.36 -23.87
N GLY A 386 10.87 -0.40 -24.94
CA GLY A 386 10.80 -1.86 -24.89
C GLY A 386 9.47 -2.37 -24.33
N ALA A 387 9.04 -3.53 -24.79
CA ALA A 387 7.88 -4.23 -24.26
C ALA A 387 8.28 -5.68 -24.02
N GLY A 388 7.89 -6.24 -22.87
CA GLY A 388 8.22 -7.61 -22.52
C GLY A 388 8.41 -7.78 -21.03
N LYS A 389 9.39 -8.60 -20.65
CA LYS A 389 9.65 -8.95 -19.25
C LYS A 389 11.06 -8.59 -18.85
N ASP A 390 11.22 -7.97 -17.70
CA ASP A 390 12.53 -7.81 -17.07
C ASP A 390 12.56 -8.55 -15.75
N LEU A 391 13.73 -9.08 -15.41
CA LEU A 391 13.99 -9.61 -14.08
C LEU A 391 14.91 -8.64 -13.36
N VAL A 392 14.40 -8.04 -12.30
CA VAL A 392 15.12 -7.09 -11.46
C VAL A 392 15.35 -7.70 -10.09
N THR A 393 16.62 -7.87 -9.71
CA THR A 393 16.97 -8.32 -8.35
C THR A 393 17.35 -7.12 -7.50
N LEU A 394 16.66 -6.92 -6.38
CA LEU A 394 17.01 -5.94 -5.35
C LEU A 394 17.81 -6.63 -4.25
N GLU A 395 19.00 -6.14 -3.95
CA GLU A 395 19.88 -6.69 -2.93
C GLU A 395 20.15 -5.69 -1.82
N GLY A 396 20.20 -6.17 -0.57
CA GLY A 396 20.54 -5.31 0.56
C GLY A 396 19.62 -4.09 0.65
N ALA A 397 18.38 -4.23 0.20
CA ALA A 397 17.45 -3.13 0.21
C ALA A 397 17.08 -2.75 1.64
N GLY A 398 16.85 -1.46 1.88
CA GLY A 398 16.72 -0.93 3.24
C GLY A 398 18.04 -0.83 4.02
N THR A 399 19.14 -1.36 3.50
CA THR A 399 20.45 -1.30 4.16
C THR A 399 21.30 -0.12 3.67
N THR A 400 22.51 0.02 4.22
CA THR A 400 23.52 0.99 3.76
C THR A 400 24.32 0.54 2.54
N LYS A 401 24.00 -0.64 1.98
CA LYS A 401 24.62 -1.21 0.78
C LYS A 401 23.57 -1.77 -0.21
N PRO A 402 22.60 -0.96 -0.65
CA PRO A 402 21.66 -1.41 -1.65
C PRO A 402 22.37 -1.74 -2.97
N GLY A 403 21.83 -2.74 -3.66
CA GLY A 403 22.24 -3.14 -4.99
C GLY A 403 21.03 -3.48 -5.85
N ILE A 404 21.22 -3.36 -7.16
CA ILE A 404 20.24 -3.77 -8.16
C ILE A 404 20.96 -4.60 -9.23
N ILE A 405 20.31 -5.69 -9.64
CA ILE A 405 20.73 -6.50 -10.78
C ILE A 405 19.63 -6.37 -11.83
N ILE A 406 20.01 -5.96 -13.03
CA ILE A 406 19.07 -5.76 -14.13
C ILE A 406 19.32 -6.83 -15.18
N ARG A 407 18.30 -7.61 -15.51
CA ARG A 407 18.27 -8.45 -16.71
C ARG A 407 17.24 -7.90 -17.68
N ASN A 408 17.74 -7.35 -18.79
CA ASN A 408 16.90 -6.88 -19.88
C ASN A 408 16.37 -8.08 -20.66
N GLN A 409 15.07 -8.31 -20.62
CA GLN A 409 14.36 -9.23 -21.53
C GLN A 409 13.14 -8.54 -22.17
N SER A 410 12.86 -7.29 -21.79
CA SER A 410 11.85 -6.41 -22.40
C SER A 410 12.37 -5.69 -23.66
N ASN A 411 13.65 -5.87 -23.97
CA ASN A 411 14.37 -5.07 -24.98
C ASN A 411 14.27 -3.56 -24.70
N ALA A 412 14.24 -3.17 -23.42
CA ALA A 412 14.31 -1.76 -23.05
C ALA A 412 15.54 -1.11 -23.68
N SER A 413 15.35 0.08 -24.24
CA SER A 413 16.39 0.78 -25.00
C SER A 413 17.51 1.29 -24.07
N ARG A 414 17.14 1.70 -22.86
CA ARG A 414 18.05 2.21 -21.84
C ARG A 414 17.41 2.12 -20.45
N TYR A 415 18.27 2.15 -19.45
CA TYR A 415 17.90 2.21 -18.05
C TYR A 415 18.47 3.46 -17.38
N GLU A 416 17.77 3.96 -16.38
CA GLU A 416 18.26 4.93 -15.41
C GLU A 416 18.20 4.33 -14.02
N VAL A 417 19.29 4.43 -13.27
CA VAL A 417 19.38 3.93 -11.90
C VAL A 417 19.80 5.05 -10.98
N GLN A 418 19.04 5.29 -9.92
CA GLN A 418 19.37 6.25 -8.87
C GLN A 418 19.52 5.53 -7.53
N PHE A 419 20.59 5.85 -6.82
CA PHE A 419 20.76 5.53 -5.41
C PHE A 419 20.83 6.84 -4.63
N THR A 420 19.93 7.02 -3.68
CA THR A 420 19.89 8.18 -2.77
C THR A 420 20.16 7.70 -1.36
N GLN A 421 21.11 8.32 -0.65
CA GLN A 421 21.35 8.12 0.78
C GLN A 421 21.12 9.43 1.52
N ILE A 422 20.20 9.40 2.48
CA ILE A 422 20.02 10.46 3.46
C ILE A 422 21.04 10.23 4.57
N LEU A 423 21.98 11.16 4.74
CA LEU A 423 22.98 11.10 5.81
C LEU A 423 22.48 11.83 7.06
N GLN A 424 21.80 12.94 6.86
CA GLN A 424 21.14 13.72 7.90
C GLN A 424 19.84 14.25 7.30
N PRO A 425 18.67 13.87 7.83
CA PRO A 425 17.40 14.43 7.39
C PRO A 425 17.49 15.96 7.33
N ASN A 426 17.07 16.52 6.21
CA ASN A 426 16.99 17.97 5.95
C ASN A 426 18.30 18.74 5.87
N LYS A 427 19.43 18.06 6.08
CA LYS A 427 20.75 18.68 6.10
C LYS A 427 21.64 18.12 5.03
N ARG A 428 21.62 16.81 4.79
CA ARG A 428 22.59 16.17 3.91
C ARG A 428 22.12 14.89 3.25
N SER A 429 22.28 14.81 1.93
CA SER A 429 22.11 13.58 1.15
C SER A 429 23.20 13.42 0.08
N ARG A 430 23.37 12.18 -0.37
CA ARG A 430 24.22 11.79 -1.50
C ARG A 430 23.38 11.05 -2.51
N ILE A 431 23.67 11.27 -3.78
CA ILE A 431 22.96 10.63 -4.88
C ILE A 431 23.98 10.17 -5.93
N PHE A 432 23.88 8.91 -6.32
CA PHE A 432 24.45 8.39 -7.56
C PHE A 432 23.33 8.22 -8.59
N ARG A 433 23.53 8.75 -9.80
CA ARG A 433 22.64 8.58 -10.94
C ARG A 433 23.42 8.00 -12.11
N VAL A 434 22.97 6.84 -12.58
CA VAL A 434 23.44 6.19 -13.80
C VAL A 434 22.34 6.38 -14.84
N LYS A 435 22.64 7.02 -15.97
CA LYS A 435 21.69 7.34 -17.04
C LYS A 435 22.15 6.74 -18.36
N ASN A 436 21.22 6.59 -19.29
CA ASN A 436 21.49 6.05 -20.63
C ASN A 436 22.23 4.70 -20.56
N LEU A 437 21.94 3.88 -19.55
CA LEU A 437 22.57 2.58 -19.36
C LEU A 437 21.98 1.59 -20.36
N GLN A 438 22.80 1.10 -21.30
CA GLN A 438 22.37 0.09 -22.26
C GLN A 438 22.68 -1.30 -21.70
N VAL A 439 21.64 -2.06 -21.38
CA VAL A 439 21.78 -3.43 -20.88
C VAL A 439 21.47 -4.39 -22.03
N GLN A 440 22.47 -5.15 -22.51
CA GLN A 440 22.24 -6.17 -23.52
C GLN A 440 21.28 -7.27 -23.02
N PRO A 441 20.45 -7.86 -23.90
CA PRO A 441 19.57 -8.95 -23.52
C PRO A 441 20.30 -10.10 -22.83
N GLU A 442 19.72 -10.62 -21.73
CA GLU A 442 20.25 -11.75 -20.95
C GLU A 442 21.67 -11.57 -20.36
N LYS A 443 22.25 -10.37 -20.44
CA LYS A 443 23.57 -10.05 -19.88
C LYS A 443 23.41 -9.13 -18.66
N PRO A 444 23.33 -9.69 -17.44
CA PRO A 444 23.00 -8.91 -16.26
C PRO A 444 24.02 -7.81 -15.98
N VAL A 445 23.53 -6.64 -15.57
CA VAL A 445 24.35 -5.57 -15.00
C VAL A 445 24.03 -5.46 -13.52
N ILE A 446 25.07 -5.54 -12.70
CA ILE A 446 24.98 -5.38 -11.26
C ILE A 446 25.46 -3.97 -10.91
N ILE A 447 24.63 -3.20 -10.24
CA ILE A 447 24.97 -1.86 -9.76
C ILE A 447 24.71 -1.83 -8.26
N GLN A 448 25.73 -1.52 -7.48
CA GLN A 448 25.64 -1.50 -6.03
C GLN A 448 26.40 -0.32 -5.44
N VAL A 449 25.97 0.15 -4.28
CA VAL A 449 26.72 1.15 -3.53
C VAL A 449 27.48 0.50 -2.38
N THR A 450 28.70 0.97 -2.15
CA THR A 450 29.54 0.50 -1.05
C THR A 450 29.25 1.28 0.24
N ARG A 451 29.59 0.70 1.40
CA ARG A 451 29.34 1.19 2.78
C ARG A 451 29.03 2.71 2.86
N ASN A 452 27.77 3.05 3.12
CA ASN A 452 27.25 4.43 3.27
C ASN A 452 27.35 5.29 1.99
N GLN A 453 27.13 4.67 0.83
CA GLN A 453 27.23 5.31 -0.48
C GLN A 453 28.55 6.08 -0.67
N ARG A 454 29.68 5.49 -0.26
CA ARG A 454 30.98 6.11 -0.49
C ARG A 454 31.45 5.95 -1.93
N ALA A 455 31.18 4.79 -2.51
CA ALA A 455 31.48 4.48 -3.90
C ALA A 455 30.31 3.75 -4.56
N LEU A 456 30.20 3.91 -5.88
CA LEU A 456 29.33 3.12 -6.75
C LEU A 456 30.17 2.03 -7.40
N GLU A 457 29.70 0.79 -7.37
CA GLU A 457 30.31 -0.34 -8.08
C GLU A 457 29.36 -0.81 -9.18
N ILE A 458 29.88 -0.93 -10.40
CA ILE A 458 29.18 -1.46 -11.56
C ILE A 458 29.95 -2.68 -12.05
N ASN A 459 29.26 -3.80 -12.18
CA ASN A 459 29.78 -5.05 -12.71
C ASN A 459 28.94 -5.47 -13.91
N THR A 460 29.61 -5.85 -14.99
CA THR A 460 28.97 -6.35 -16.20
C THR A 460 29.73 -7.54 -16.78
N THR A 461 28.99 -8.44 -17.42
CA THR A 461 29.55 -9.52 -18.26
C THR A 461 29.43 -9.22 -19.75
N GLN A 462 28.93 -8.03 -20.12
CA GLN A 462 28.80 -7.59 -21.51
C GLN A 462 30.18 -7.28 -22.12
N THR A 463 30.26 -7.28 -23.45
CA THR A 463 31.46 -6.94 -24.23
C THR A 463 31.91 -5.47 -24.08
N GLY A 464 31.12 -4.67 -23.38
CA GLY A 464 31.38 -3.32 -22.96
C GLY A 464 30.09 -2.70 -22.44
N LEU A 465 30.19 -1.78 -21.49
CA LEU A 465 29.03 -1.07 -20.95
C LEU A 465 29.31 0.43 -21.00
N THR A 466 28.40 1.20 -21.60
CA THR A 466 28.49 2.67 -21.63
C THR A 466 27.29 3.26 -20.90
N TYR A 467 27.54 4.32 -20.13
CA TYR A 467 26.51 5.05 -19.42
C TYR A 467 26.96 6.48 -19.10
N ASP A 468 26.01 7.32 -18.72
CA ASP A 468 26.27 8.64 -18.16
C ASP A 468 26.17 8.58 -16.63
N LEU A 469 27.10 9.25 -15.97
CA LEU A 469 27.21 9.29 -14.51
C LEU A 469 26.94 10.70 -13.99
N GLU A 470 26.10 10.80 -12.97
CA GLU A 470 25.87 12.03 -12.23
C GLU A 470 25.98 11.76 -10.71
N LEU A 471 26.84 12.52 -10.04
CA LEU A 471 26.98 12.51 -8.59
C LEU A 471 26.38 13.80 -8.05
N VAL A 472 25.54 13.68 -7.02
CA VAL A 472 24.95 14.84 -6.34
C VAL A 472 25.24 14.75 -4.85
N ASN A 473 25.83 15.80 -4.29
CA ASN A 473 25.90 16.01 -2.85
C ASN A 473 24.98 17.18 -2.51
N VAL A 474 24.00 16.96 -1.65
CA VAL A 474 23.14 18.04 -1.16
C VAL A 474 23.55 18.38 0.26
N VAL A 475 23.90 19.65 0.52
CA VAL A 475 24.17 20.16 1.87
C VAL A 475 23.32 21.41 2.07
N GLN A 476 22.47 21.43 3.10
CA GLN A 476 21.58 22.55 3.40
C GLN A 476 20.80 23.03 2.15
N ARG A 477 20.25 22.07 1.40
CA ARG A 477 19.50 22.29 0.14
C ARG A 477 20.31 22.85 -1.03
N GLN A 478 21.62 22.99 -0.90
CA GLN A 478 22.50 23.41 -1.99
C GLN A 478 23.11 22.16 -2.65
N PRO A 479 22.70 21.81 -3.88
CA PRO A 479 23.27 20.68 -4.59
C PRO A 479 24.61 21.03 -5.24
N THR A 480 25.64 20.24 -4.95
CA THR A 480 26.85 20.16 -5.77
C THR A 480 26.70 18.99 -6.72
N ILE A 481 26.86 19.23 -8.03
CA ILE A 481 26.62 18.22 -9.08
C ILE A 481 27.88 18.02 -9.91
N LEU A 482 28.28 16.76 -10.11
CA LEU A 482 29.32 16.37 -11.06
C LEU A 482 28.72 15.43 -12.10
N LYS A 483 28.87 15.76 -13.38
CA LYS A 483 28.42 14.94 -14.51
C LYS A 483 29.62 14.41 -15.30
N ARG A 484 29.55 13.15 -15.74
CA ARG A 484 30.50 12.52 -16.67
C ARG A 484 29.70 11.76 -17.71
N LYS A 485 29.92 12.08 -18.99
CA LYS A 485 29.26 11.39 -20.10
C LYS A 485 30.10 10.23 -20.60
N ASN A 486 29.45 9.24 -21.20
CA ASN A 486 30.11 8.13 -21.89
C ASN A 486 31.15 7.40 -21.03
N VAL A 487 30.85 7.21 -19.74
CA VAL A 487 31.69 6.38 -18.87
C VAL A 487 31.61 4.94 -19.36
N ARG A 488 32.77 4.32 -19.55
CA ARG A 488 32.87 2.94 -20.07
C ARG A 488 33.31 1.98 -18.98
N VAL A 489 32.73 0.78 -18.96
CA VAL A 489 33.24 -0.41 -18.27
C VAL A 489 33.72 -1.40 -19.31
N GLU A 490 34.95 -1.86 -19.19
CA GLU A 490 35.50 -2.89 -20.07
C GLU A 490 34.82 -4.24 -19.85
N ALA A 491 34.85 -5.08 -20.88
CA ALA A 491 34.29 -6.43 -20.82
C ALA A 491 34.89 -7.22 -19.65
N GLY A 492 34.04 -7.90 -18.87
CA GLY A 492 34.50 -8.73 -17.76
C GLY A 492 35.21 -7.95 -16.63
N HIS A 493 35.06 -6.63 -16.58
CA HIS A 493 35.60 -5.79 -15.51
C HIS A 493 34.49 -5.29 -14.57
N ARG A 494 34.87 -5.11 -13.30
CA ARG A 494 34.12 -4.28 -12.35
C ARG A 494 34.71 -2.88 -12.36
N GLN A 495 33.86 -1.87 -12.28
CA GLN A 495 34.26 -0.48 -12.12
C GLN A 495 33.81 0.04 -10.75
N ILE A 496 34.73 0.65 -10.02
CA ILE A 496 34.47 1.30 -8.73
C ILE A 496 34.69 2.79 -8.89
N ILE A 497 33.65 3.57 -8.61
CA ILE A 497 33.61 5.01 -8.72
C ILE A 497 33.51 5.60 -7.32
N GLU A 498 34.55 6.29 -6.88
CA GLU A 498 34.66 6.83 -5.53
C GLU A 498 35.07 8.32 -5.58
N PRO A 499 34.18 9.25 -5.22
CA PRO A 499 34.59 10.63 -4.97
C PRO A 499 35.42 10.70 -3.68
N LYS A 500 36.66 11.19 -3.78
CA LYS A 500 37.57 11.41 -2.64
C LYS A 500 36.96 12.34 -1.58
N ASN A 501 36.21 13.35 -2.03
CA ASN A 501 35.54 14.30 -1.15
C ASN A 501 34.17 14.70 -1.70
N TRP A 502 33.11 14.21 -1.04
CA TRP A 502 31.73 14.57 -1.37
C TRP A 502 31.40 16.06 -1.22
N ARG A 503 32.15 16.82 -0.41
CA ARG A 503 31.92 18.27 -0.24
C ARG A 503 32.46 19.09 -1.42
N SER A 504 33.31 18.52 -2.25
CA SER A 504 33.96 19.19 -3.38
C SER A 504 33.98 18.24 -4.57
N LEU A 505 32.83 18.08 -5.23
CA LEU A 505 32.73 17.21 -6.39
C LEU A 505 33.35 17.89 -7.62
N SER A 506 34.51 17.39 -8.06
CA SER A 506 35.16 17.80 -9.31
C SER A 506 35.71 16.58 -10.05
N PRO A 507 36.00 16.69 -11.36
CA PRO A 507 36.59 15.60 -12.15
C PRO A 507 37.86 15.00 -11.55
N GLN A 508 38.71 15.82 -10.93
CA GLN A 508 39.99 15.43 -10.32
C GLN A 508 39.81 14.71 -8.96
N MET A 509 38.68 14.96 -8.31
CA MET A 509 38.31 14.32 -7.04
C MET A 509 37.62 12.96 -7.24
N LEU A 510 37.31 12.58 -8.48
CA LEU A 510 36.65 11.32 -8.79
C LEU A 510 37.66 10.23 -9.13
N GLN A 511 37.75 9.19 -8.31
CA GLN A 511 38.53 8.01 -8.62
C GLN A 511 37.66 6.98 -9.33
N ILE A 512 38.03 6.61 -10.56
CA ILE A 512 37.40 5.52 -11.30
C ILE A 512 38.46 4.44 -11.45
N ARG A 513 38.23 3.29 -10.83
CA ARG A 513 39.11 2.11 -10.90
C ARG A 513 38.39 1.00 -11.61
N GLN A 514 39.09 0.27 -12.46
CA GLN A 514 38.60 -0.98 -13.03
C GLN A 514 39.46 -2.15 -12.56
N ALA A 515 38.83 -3.31 -12.38
CA ALA A 515 39.52 -4.55 -12.06
C ALA A 515 38.77 -5.72 -12.71
N PRO A 516 39.46 -6.80 -13.11
CA PRO A 516 38.79 -8.00 -13.61
C PRO A 516 37.77 -8.51 -12.58
N VAL A 517 36.58 -8.91 -13.04
CA VAL A 517 35.59 -9.49 -12.14
C VAL A 517 36.05 -10.89 -11.74
N LYS A 518 36.46 -11.06 -10.49
CA LYS A 518 36.53 -12.39 -9.85
C LYS A 518 35.11 -12.84 -9.53
N ILE A 519 34.35 -13.26 -10.55
CA ILE A 519 32.98 -13.74 -10.34
C ILE A 519 33.08 -15.01 -9.51
N ALA A 520 32.51 -15.02 -8.30
CA ALA A 520 32.20 -16.26 -7.62
C ALA A 520 31.11 -16.97 -8.44
N PRO A 521 31.38 -18.13 -9.08
CA PRO A 521 30.48 -18.76 -10.04
C PRO A 521 29.06 -18.99 -9.49
N LYS A 522 28.95 -19.22 -8.17
CA LYS A 522 27.69 -19.49 -7.48
C LYS A 522 26.64 -18.39 -7.62
N ARG A 523 27.02 -17.10 -7.67
CA ARG A 523 26.05 -15.99 -7.70
C ARG A 523 25.35 -15.89 -9.05
N LEU A 524 26.07 -16.04 -10.17
CA LEU A 524 25.47 -16.07 -11.51
C LEU A 524 24.81 -17.42 -11.84
N GLN A 525 25.33 -18.55 -11.33
CA GLN A 525 24.75 -19.88 -11.57
C GLN A 525 23.40 -20.10 -10.88
N ARG A 526 23.16 -19.47 -9.71
CA ARG A 526 21.85 -19.52 -9.07
C ARG A 526 20.76 -18.90 -9.97
N LEU A 527 21.16 -17.88 -10.72
CA LEU A 527 20.30 -17.08 -11.59
C LEU A 527 20.02 -17.76 -12.95
N SER A 528 20.85 -18.73 -13.37
CA SER A 528 20.57 -19.53 -14.57
C SER A 528 19.72 -20.78 -14.30
N LYS A 529 19.79 -21.35 -13.08
CA LYS A 529 19.06 -22.58 -12.72
C LYS A 529 17.56 -22.39 -12.47
N GLN A 530 17.10 -21.21 -12.05
CA GLN A 530 15.66 -20.93 -11.86
C GLN A 530 14.83 -21.03 -13.16
N ARG A 531 15.48 -21.02 -14.34
CA ARG A 531 14.81 -21.20 -15.64
C ARG A 531 14.46 -22.66 -15.97
N MET A 532 15.04 -23.66 -15.29
CA MET A 532 14.84 -25.08 -15.63
C MET A 532 13.73 -25.78 -14.81
N ILE A 533 13.00 -25.05 -13.96
CA ILE A 533 11.88 -25.59 -13.15
C ILE A 533 10.54 -24.98 -13.61
N LYS A 534 10.45 -24.49 -14.85
CA LYS A 534 9.18 -24.15 -15.51
C LYS A 534 8.85 -25.17 -16.57
#